data_AF-A0A402BEX0-F1
#
_entry.id   AF-A0A402BEX0-F1
#
_cell.length_a   1.000
_cell.length_b   1.000
_cell.length_c   1.000
_cell.angle_alpha   90.00
_cell.angle_beta   90.00
_cell.angle_gamma   90.00
#
_symmetry.space_group_name_H-M   'P 1'
#
loop_
_entity.id
_entity.type
_entity.pdbx_description
1 polymer ?
#
loop_
_entity_poly.entity_id
_entity_poly.type
_entity_poly.pdbx_seq_one_letter_code
_entity_poly.pdbx_strand_id
1 'polypeptide(L)'
;MEEIVLITSTGNTDIDTILRRVIGSMETAFSGHITAYYLFGSTADGSQRQMSDIDVCLVFKHPVTSEESGTLEQIKSTCFSMSPWAIDVLALNEPDLQAHGHFRIKVASRLLWGKDIRSQMPDITLEAYLHHYTPAPISYFTQVLRHRKTATFPLSYPDPLATFYGYDQFSLPPLGEMRHNIKGFISTMCWLATILVAWQTGKMVETKRMSINMYREYIHDEWTSFLAELYEWGSIRWHYGVPEQAEDRLRLRHLCARALAFENYYLSRYRSYLLTELRKGSHCQYFALEQLRTMYFPDEICLAAIQELIHSHDEKVRQAAAVTFQQLDQLRASSF
;
A
#
# COMPACT_ATOMS: atom_id res chain seq x y z
N MET A 1 31.85 -17.37 3.75
CA MET A 1 30.96 -16.26 4.14
C MET A 1 30.89 -16.28 5.66
N GLU A 2 31.12 -15.15 6.31
CA GLU A 2 30.95 -15.05 7.76
C GLU A 2 29.51 -15.42 8.15
N GLU A 3 29.32 -15.93 9.36
CA GLU A 3 27.99 -16.25 9.86
C GLU A 3 27.15 -14.97 9.94
N ILE A 4 25.98 -14.97 9.29
CA ILE A 4 25.06 -13.82 9.35
C ILE A 4 24.36 -13.83 10.70
N VAL A 5 24.73 -12.87 11.54
CA VAL A 5 24.08 -12.60 12.83
C VAL A 5 23.12 -11.42 12.67
N LEU A 6 21.82 -11.64 12.91
CA LEU A 6 20.82 -10.58 12.87
C LEU A 6 21.03 -9.61 14.04
N ILE A 7 21.02 -8.31 13.75
CA ILE A 7 21.05 -7.24 14.76
C ILE A 7 19.78 -7.27 15.62
N THR A 8 18.64 -7.57 14.98
CA THR A 8 17.36 -7.70 15.67
C THR A 8 16.69 -9.03 15.33
N SER A 9 16.40 -9.83 16.35
CA SER A 9 15.59 -11.04 16.22
C SER A 9 14.09 -10.70 16.13
N THR A 10 13.34 -11.50 15.38
CA THR A 10 11.87 -11.44 15.33
C THR A 10 11.21 -12.13 16.53
N GLY A 11 11.98 -12.87 17.35
CA GLY A 11 11.46 -13.77 18.38
C GLY A 11 10.91 -15.10 17.84
N ASN A 12 10.95 -15.30 16.51
CA ASN A 12 10.57 -16.54 15.85
C ASN A 12 11.80 -17.13 15.12
N THR A 13 12.28 -18.28 15.60
CA THR A 13 13.51 -18.91 15.09
C THR A 13 13.42 -19.33 13.63
N ASP A 14 12.23 -19.72 13.15
CA ASP A 14 12.03 -20.13 11.76
C ASP A 14 12.15 -18.93 10.83
N ILE A 15 11.56 -17.80 11.22
CA ILE A 15 11.63 -16.54 10.47
C ILE A 15 13.04 -15.98 10.49
N ASP A 16 13.71 -15.97 11.65
CA ASP A 16 15.10 -15.52 11.74
C ASP A 16 16.03 -16.39 10.88
N THR A 17 15.73 -17.69 10.74
CA THR A 17 16.46 -18.60 9.85
C THR A 17 16.21 -18.27 8.37
N ILE A 18 14.96 -17.98 8.00
CA ILE A 18 14.60 -17.55 6.65
C ILE A 18 15.28 -16.21 6.31
N LEU A 19 15.23 -15.23 7.21
CA LEU A 19 15.86 -13.92 7.02
C LEU A 19 17.37 -14.05 6.82
N ARG A 20 18.06 -14.89 7.60
CA ARG A 20 19.49 -15.17 7.41
C ARG A 20 19.78 -15.79 6.04
N ARG A 21 18.93 -16.69 5.55
CA ARG A 21 19.07 -17.27 4.20
C ARG A 21 18.87 -16.24 3.11
N VAL A 22 17.84 -15.39 3.23
CA VAL A 22 17.58 -14.29 2.27
C VAL A 22 18.79 -13.35 2.22
N ILE A 23 19.28 -12.90 3.38
CA ILE A 23 20.46 -12.02 3.45
C ILE A 23 21.69 -12.72 2.86
N GLY A 24 21.93 -14.00 3.17
CA GLY A 24 23.06 -14.75 2.63
C GLY A 24 23.01 -14.91 1.10
N SER A 25 21.83 -15.17 0.54
CA SER A 25 21.65 -15.22 -0.91
C SER A 25 21.92 -13.85 -1.56
N MET A 26 21.42 -12.76 -0.95
CA MET A 26 21.64 -11.40 -1.46
C MET A 26 23.11 -10.97 -1.36
N GLU A 27 23.78 -11.22 -0.24
CA GLU A 27 25.21 -10.91 -0.05
C GLU A 27 26.12 -11.76 -0.95
N THR A 28 25.69 -12.96 -1.33
CA THR A 28 26.41 -13.76 -2.32
C THR A 28 26.31 -13.14 -3.71
N ALA A 29 25.12 -12.70 -4.10
CA ALA A 29 24.87 -12.15 -5.43
C ALA A 29 25.38 -10.70 -5.60
N PHE A 30 25.31 -9.90 -4.54
CA PHE A 30 25.58 -8.45 -4.56
C PHE A 30 26.66 -8.08 -3.55
N SER A 31 27.74 -8.87 -3.52
CA SER A 31 28.78 -8.77 -2.49
C SER A 31 29.33 -7.35 -2.33
N GLY A 32 29.18 -6.80 -1.13
CA GLY A 32 29.65 -5.45 -0.79
C GLY A 32 28.84 -4.31 -1.42
N HIS A 33 27.76 -4.60 -2.16
CA HIS A 33 26.93 -3.59 -2.81
C HIS A 33 25.72 -3.16 -1.97
N ILE A 34 25.31 -3.97 -0.99
CA ILE A 34 24.19 -3.67 -0.09
C ILE A 34 24.71 -3.01 1.18
N THR A 35 24.10 -1.88 1.57
CA THR A 35 24.42 -1.12 2.79
C THR A 35 23.70 -1.70 4.00
N ALA A 36 22.43 -2.05 3.87
CA ALA A 36 21.58 -2.44 4.99
C ALA A 36 20.34 -3.24 4.58
N TYR A 37 19.83 -4.00 5.55
CA TYR A 37 18.56 -4.71 5.48
C TYR A 37 17.66 -4.25 6.63
N TYR A 38 16.43 -3.88 6.30
CA TYR A 38 15.40 -3.48 7.25
C TYR A 38 14.21 -4.43 7.18
N LEU A 39 13.62 -4.73 8.32
CA LEU A 39 12.36 -5.45 8.43
C LEU A 39 11.21 -4.46 8.56
N PHE A 40 10.11 -4.69 7.85
CA PHE A 40 8.89 -3.91 7.99
C PHE A 40 7.70 -4.74 8.47
N GLY A 41 6.55 -4.07 8.55
CA GLY A 41 5.25 -4.71 8.62
C GLY A 41 5.01 -5.38 9.97
N SER A 42 4.13 -6.39 9.94
CA SER A 42 3.70 -7.07 11.16
C SER A 42 4.82 -7.83 11.87
N THR A 43 5.86 -8.24 11.14
CA THR A 43 7.02 -8.92 11.71
C THR A 43 7.91 -7.93 12.46
N ALA A 44 8.05 -6.69 11.95
CA ALA A 44 8.80 -5.64 12.63
C ALA A 44 8.10 -5.10 13.89
N ASP A 45 6.76 -5.08 13.96
CA ASP A 45 6.05 -4.57 15.14
C ASP A 45 5.55 -5.66 16.10
N GLY A 46 5.89 -6.93 15.82
CA GLY A 46 5.50 -8.09 16.62
C GLY A 46 4.02 -8.47 16.51
N SER A 47 3.27 -7.88 15.58
CA SER A 47 1.85 -8.22 15.33
C SER A 47 1.65 -9.35 14.32
N GLN A 48 2.71 -10.03 13.91
CA GLN A 48 2.68 -11.09 12.91
C GLN A 48 1.64 -12.18 13.22
N ARG A 49 1.00 -12.66 12.16
CA ARG A 49 0.05 -13.78 12.13
C ARG A 49 0.46 -14.78 11.06
N GLN A 50 -0.08 -16.00 11.11
CA GLN A 50 0.25 -17.09 10.17
C GLN A 50 0.15 -16.69 8.69
N MET A 51 -0.83 -15.89 8.30
CA MET A 51 -0.99 -15.40 6.90
C MET A 51 -0.28 -14.06 6.63
N SER A 52 0.59 -13.60 7.53
CA SER A 52 1.36 -12.37 7.32
C SER A 52 2.56 -12.64 6.44
N ASP A 53 2.91 -11.66 5.61
CA ASP A 53 4.13 -11.74 4.80
C ASP A 53 5.33 -11.28 5.64
N ILE A 54 6.53 -11.64 5.20
CA ILE A 54 7.80 -11.13 5.72
C ILE A 54 8.23 -10.02 4.77
N ASP A 55 8.05 -8.76 5.19
CA ASP A 55 8.44 -7.59 4.41
C ASP A 55 9.90 -7.22 4.72
N VAL A 56 10.81 -7.37 3.75
CA VAL A 56 12.22 -6.99 3.86
C VAL A 56 12.52 -5.86 2.89
N CYS A 57 13.25 -4.85 3.35
CA CYS A 57 13.83 -3.83 2.48
C CYS A 57 15.34 -3.94 2.50
N LEU A 58 15.93 -4.01 1.31
CA LEU A 58 17.37 -3.95 1.10
C LEU A 58 17.75 -2.60 0.49
N VAL A 59 18.86 -2.03 0.96
CA VAL A 59 19.35 -0.72 0.54
C VAL A 59 20.68 -0.91 -0.16
N PHE A 60 20.72 -0.72 -1.47
CA PHE A 60 21.95 -0.70 -2.25
C PHE A 60 22.73 0.60 -2.05
N LYS A 61 24.05 0.53 -2.13
CA LYS A 61 24.93 1.73 -2.11
C LYS A 61 24.72 2.64 -3.32
N HIS A 62 24.37 2.05 -4.47
CA HIS A 62 24.17 2.74 -5.72
C HIS A 62 22.86 2.30 -6.38
N PRO A 63 22.35 3.05 -7.38
CA PRO A 63 21.21 2.61 -8.16
C PRO A 63 21.43 1.24 -8.79
N VAL A 64 20.43 0.37 -8.66
CA VAL A 64 20.45 -1.00 -9.20
C VAL A 64 20.41 -0.95 -10.72
N THR A 65 21.31 -1.68 -11.37
CA THR A 65 21.34 -1.83 -12.83
C THR A 65 20.22 -2.75 -13.33
N SER A 66 19.92 -2.73 -14.63
CA SER A 66 18.91 -3.63 -15.20
C SER A 66 19.26 -5.11 -15.06
N GLU A 67 20.55 -5.46 -15.12
CA GLU A 67 21.04 -6.82 -14.89
C GLU A 67 20.82 -7.26 -13.44
N GLU A 68 21.23 -6.42 -12.48
CA GLU A 68 21.03 -6.69 -11.05
C GLU A 68 19.55 -6.77 -10.69
N SER A 69 18.69 -5.97 -11.34
CA SER A 69 17.24 -6.09 -11.18
C SER A 69 16.74 -7.47 -11.63
N GLY A 70 17.26 -8.01 -12.73
CA GLY A 70 16.93 -9.36 -13.18
C GLY A 70 17.39 -10.43 -12.19
N THR A 71 18.61 -10.32 -11.68
CA THR A 71 19.14 -11.21 -10.63
C THR A 71 18.32 -11.13 -9.34
N LEU A 72 17.96 -9.92 -8.92
CA LEU A 72 17.14 -9.69 -7.73
C LEU A 72 15.78 -10.38 -7.84
N GLU A 73 15.10 -10.26 -8.98
CA GLU A 73 13.81 -10.93 -9.21
C GLU A 73 13.94 -12.47 -9.21
N GLN A 74 15.04 -13.01 -9.75
CA GLN A 74 15.32 -14.46 -9.69
C GLN A 74 15.52 -14.95 -8.24
N ILE A 75 16.25 -14.18 -7.42
CA ILE A 75 16.46 -14.50 -6.01
C ILE A 75 15.13 -14.42 -5.25
N LYS A 76 14.34 -13.35 -5.46
CA LYS A 76 13.01 -13.21 -4.84
C LYS A 76 12.11 -14.41 -5.14
N SER A 77 12.02 -14.81 -6.41
CA SER A 77 11.23 -15.97 -6.85
C SER A 77 11.70 -17.26 -6.16
N THR A 78 13.02 -17.44 -6.02
CA THR A 78 13.62 -18.61 -5.35
C THR A 78 13.36 -18.59 -3.84
N CYS A 79 13.52 -17.45 -3.18
CA CYS A 79 13.21 -17.30 -1.75
C CYS A 79 11.73 -17.55 -1.46
N PHE A 80 10.85 -17.09 -2.36
CA PHE A 80 9.41 -17.32 -2.27
C PHE A 80 9.06 -18.81 -2.35
N SER A 81 9.67 -19.58 -3.26
CA SER A 81 9.36 -21.01 -3.42
C SER A 81 9.91 -21.89 -2.30
N MET A 82 10.95 -21.46 -1.59
CA MET A 82 11.58 -22.22 -0.50
C MET A 82 11.03 -21.90 0.90
N SER A 83 10.23 -20.85 1.03
CA SER A 83 9.74 -20.37 2.32
C SER A 83 8.28 -20.77 2.54
N PRO A 84 7.92 -21.29 3.72
CA PRO A 84 6.51 -21.48 4.07
C PRO A 84 5.77 -20.15 4.29
N TRP A 85 6.50 -19.04 4.39
CA TRP A 85 5.98 -17.67 4.49
C TRP A 85 6.14 -16.95 3.17
N ALA A 86 5.15 -16.16 2.79
CA ALA A 86 5.33 -15.20 1.71
C ALA A 86 6.37 -14.16 2.13
N ILE A 87 7.37 -13.93 1.28
CA ILE A 87 8.42 -12.93 1.50
C ILE A 87 8.25 -11.86 0.43
N ASP A 88 8.10 -10.62 0.87
CA ASP A 88 8.14 -9.45 0.00
C ASP A 88 9.47 -8.73 0.19
N VAL A 89 10.13 -8.40 -0.91
CA VAL A 89 11.45 -7.77 -0.91
C VAL A 89 11.39 -6.48 -1.69
N LEU A 90 11.54 -5.37 -0.98
CA LEU A 90 11.70 -4.03 -1.54
C LEU A 90 13.19 -3.72 -1.71
N ALA A 91 13.57 -3.20 -2.86
CA ALA A 91 14.93 -2.72 -3.11
C ALA A 91 14.92 -1.20 -3.29
N LEU A 92 15.75 -0.52 -2.50
CA LEU A 92 15.97 0.93 -2.58
C LEU A 92 17.47 1.19 -2.71
N ASN A 93 17.85 2.45 -2.96
CA ASN A 93 19.25 2.85 -3.02
C ASN A 93 19.54 4.02 -2.06
N GLU A 94 20.75 4.06 -1.54
CA GLU A 94 21.19 5.03 -0.54
C GLU A 94 21.13 6.49 -1.02
N PRO A 95 21.54 6.85 -2.27
CA PRO A 95 21.41 8.21 -2.76
C PRO A 95 19.97 8.74 -2.75
N ASP A 96 19.00 7.93 -3.20
CA ASP A 96 17.58 8.28 -3.20
C ASP A 96 17.04 8.46 -1.77
N LEU A 97 17.40 7.55 -0.86
CA LEU A 97 17.04 7.64 0.56
C LEU A 97 17.64 8.86 1.26
N GLN A 98 18.87 9.25 0.92
CA GLN A 98 19.50 10.46 1.46
C GLN A 98 18.88 11.74 0.90
N ALA A 99 18.40 11.71 -0.35
CA ALA A 99 17.77 12.87 -0.99
C ALA A 99 16.31 13.08 -0.53
N HIS A 100 15.54 11.99 -0.39
CA HIS A 100 14.09 12.05 -0.24
C HIS A 100 13.58 11.39 1.05
N GLY A 101 14.41 10.56 1.69
CA GLY A 101 14.00 9.76 2.84
C GLY A 101 13.02 8.65 2.48
N HIS A 102 12.72 7.79 3.45
CA HIS A 102 11.65 6.81 3.32
C HIS A 102 10.97 6.57 4.66
N PHE A 103 9.69 6.93 4.75
CA PHE A 103 8.93 6.93 6.01
C PHE A 103 9.02 5.59 6.74
N ARG A 104 8.71 4.47 6.05
CA ARG A 104 8.76 3.14 6.69
C ARG A 104 10.14 2.81 7.23
N ILE A 105 11.22 3.20 6.55
CA ILE A 105 12.57 2.94 7.07
C ILE A 105 12.82 3.80 8.30
N LYS A 106 12.53 5.10 8.19
CA LYS A 106 12.79 6.09 9.25
C LYS A 106 12.08 5.74 10.56
N VAL A 107 10.78 5.40 10.50
CA VAL A 107 9.93 5.29 11.70
C VAL A 107 9.30 3.93 11.93
N ALA A 108 9.09 3.11 10.89
CA ALA A 108 8.31 1.87 10.99
C ALA A 108 9.11 0.63 10.56
N SER A 109 10.39 0.58 10.92
CA SER A 109 11.28 -0.53 10.59
C SER A 109 12.24 -0.92 11.70
N ARG A 110 12.77 -2.14 11.59
CA ARG A 110 13.89 -2.62 12.41
C ARG A 110 15.09 -2.93 11.53
N LEU A 111 16.27 -2.49 11.93
CA LEU A 111 17.50 -2.89 11.27
C LEU A 111 17.75 -4.38 11.53
N LEU A 112 17.86 -5.16 10.45
CA LEU A 112 18.17 -6.59 10.49
C LEU A 112 19.67 -6.82 10.40
N TRP A 113 20.35 -6.16 9.47
CA TRP A 113 21.77 -6.37 9.20
C TRP A 113 22.37 -5.17 8.43
N GLY A 114 23.68 -4.98 8.55
CA GLY A 114 24.41 -3.91 7.87
C GLY A 114 24.47 -2.59 8.65
N LYS A 115 24.64 -1.47 7.94
CA LYS A 115 24.84 -0.14 8.53
C LYS A 115 23.51 0.62 8.64
N ASP A 116 23.14 1.05 9.84
CA ASP A 116 21.99 1.95 10.01
C ASP A 116 22.26 3.30 9.33
N ILE A 117 21.39 3.68 8.39
CA ILE A 117 21.47 4.94 7.64
C ILE A 117 20.31 5.89 7.97
N ARG A 118 19.44 5.55 8.93
CA ARG A 118 18.26 6.36 9.27
C ARG A 118 18.60 7.78 9.70
N SER A 119 19.75 7.99 10.36
CA SER A 119 20.21 9.32 10.78
C SER A 119 20.62 10.22 9.60
N GLN A 120 20.85 9.65 8.41
CA GLN A 120 21.27 10.38 7.21
C GLN A 120 20.10 10.75 6.29
N MET A 121 18.92 10.18 6.52
CA MET A 121 17.71 10.50 5.76
C MET A 121 17.08 11.81 6.26
N PRO A 122 16.50 12.64 5.38
CA PRO A 122 15.70 13.78 5.80
C PRO A 122 14.44 13.32 6.55
N ASP A 123 13.83 14.23 7.28
CA ASP A 123 12.51 14.01 7.85
C ASP A 123 11.45 14.04 6.75
N ILE A 124 10.44 13.17 6.88
CA ILE A 124 9.38 13.04 5.88
C ILE A 124 8.29 14.08 6.16
N THR A 125 8.02 14.93 5.17
CA THR A 125 6.88 15.85 5.25
C THR A 125 5.57 15.09 5.07
N LEU A 126 4.48 15.63 5.62
CA LEU A 126 3.15 15.06 5.42
C LEU A 126 2.78 14.98 3.92
N GLU A 127 3.17 15.98 3.14
CA GLU A 127 2.92 15.99 1.69
C GLU A 127 3.62 14.83 0.99
N ALA A 128 4.92 14.63 1.25
CA ALA A 128 5.68 13.51 0.69
C ALA A 128 5.09 12.15 1.13
N TYR A 129 4.68 12.04 2.41
CA TYR A 129 3.99 10.87 2.92
C TYR A 129 2.70 10.58 2.15
N LEU A 130 1.85 11.59 1.95
CA LEU A 130 0.58 11.45 1.25
C LEU A 130 0.77 11.11 -0.23
N HIS A 131 1.69 11.77 -0.93
CA HIS A 131 2.00 11.48 -2.33
C HIS A 131 2.48 10.05 -2.51
N HIS A 132 3.28 9.55 -1.57
CA HIS A 132 3.80 8.19 -1.62
C HIS A 132 2.74 7.12 -1.28
N TYR A 133 1.95 7.31 -0.22
CA TYR A 133 1.06 6.24 0.29
C TYR A 133 -0.37 6.28 -0.24
N THR A 134 -0.84 7.41 -0.76
CA THR A 134 -2.22 7.52 -1.30
C THR A 134 -2.50 6.63 -2.51
N PRO A 135 -1.56 6.41 -3.46
CA PRO A 135 -1.84 5.54 -4.62
C PRO A 135 -2.08 4.08 -4.24
N ALA A 136 -1.46 3.60 -3.15
CA ALA A 136 -1.52 2.20 -2.73
C ALA A 136 -2.96 1.68 -2.49
N PRO A 137 -3.81 2.32 -1.65
CA PRO A 137 -5.18 1.87 -1.47
C PRO A 137 -5.99 1.88 -2.78
N ILE A 138 -5.78 2.87 -3.66
CA ILE A 138 -6.46 2.93 -4.97
C ILE A 138 -6.11 1.71 -5.80
N SER A 139 -4.82 1.39 -5.93
CA SER A 139 -4.35 0.20 -6.63
C SER A 139 -4.94 -1.08 -6.01
N TYR A 140 -4.98 -1.18 -4.68
CA TYR A 140 -5.53 -2.35 -4.00
C TYR A 140 -7.02 -2.58 -4.33
N PHE A 141 -7.91 -1.61 -4.09
CA PHE A 141 -9.31 -1.90 -4.30
C PHE A 141 -9.73 -1.89 -5.79
N THR A 142 -8.90 -1.35 -6.70
CA THR A 142 -9.13 -1.44 -8.16
C THR A 142 -8.54 -2.73 -8.76
N GLN A 143 -7.25 -2.99 -8.57
CA GLN A 143 -6.55 -4.10 -9.21
C GLN A 143 -6.62 -5.38 -8.39
N VAL A 144 -6.44 -5.30 -7.07
CA VAL A 144 -6.38 -6.49 -6.19
C VAL A 144 -7.79 -7.01 -5.88
N LEU A 145 -8.73 -6.13 -5.51
CA LEU A 145 -10.10 -6.55 -5.16
C LEU A 145 -11.04 -6.64 -6.36
N ARG A 146 -10.88 -5.79 -7.38
CA ARG A 146 -11.83 -5.69 -8.50
C ARG A 146 -11.26 -6.18 -9.83
N HIS A 147 -9.97 -6.51 -9.89
CA HIS A 147 -9.28 -6.95 -11.11
C HIS A 147 -9.45 -5.97 -12.30
N ARG A 148 -9.47 -4.67 -12.01
CA ARG A 148 -9.57 -3.60 -13.02
C ARG A 148 -8.40 -2.65 -12.92
N LYS A 149 -7.96 -2.14 -14.07
CA LYS A 149 -6.95 -1.07 -14.13
C LYS A 149 -7.50 0.28 -13.66
N THR A 150 -8.79 0.50 -13.89
CA THR A 150 -9.50 1.74 -13.54
C THR A 150 -10.84 1.41 -12.89
N ALA A 151 -11.36 2.34 -12.10
CA ALA A 151 -12.72 2.25 -11.56
C ALA A 151 -13.42 3.61 -11.59
N THR A 152 -14.75 3.56 -11.53
CA THR A 152 -15.62 4.74 -11.56
C THR A 152 -16.26 4.92 -10.19
N PHE A 153 -16.26 6.15 -9.68
CA PHE A 153 -17.00 6.54 -8.49
C PHE A 153 -18.48 6.86 -8.84
N PRO A 154 -19.46 6.44 -8.01
CA PRO A 154 -19.32 5.58 -6.84
C PRO A 154 -19.01 4.14 -7.22
N LEU A 155 -18.23 3.46 -6.38
CA LEU A 155 -17.92 2.05 -6.53
C LEU A 155 -19.16 1.18 -6.29
N SER A 156 -19.17 0.02 -6.93
CA SER A 156 -19.98 -1.15 -6.59
C SER A 156 -19.17 -2.19 -5.83
N TYR A 157 -19.84 -3.21 -5.29
CA TYR A 157 -19.17 -4.39 -4.75
C TYR A 157 -18.25 -5.04 -5.78
N PRO A 158 -17.14 -5.67 -5.34
CA PRO A 158 -16.29 -6.50 -6.22
C PRO A 158 -17.06 -7.59 -6.97
N ASP A 159 -17.86 -8.38 -6.25
CA ASP A 159 -18.81 -9.34 -6.82
C ASP A 159 -20.11 -9.30 -6.00
N PRO A 160 -21.18 -8.63 -6.47
CA PRO A 160 -22.42 -8.48 -5.71
C PRO A 160 -23.17 -9.80 -5.45
N LEU A 161 -22.85 -10.88 -6.18
CA LEU A 161 -23.51 -12.18 -6.06
C LEU A 161 -22.77 -13.13 -5.11
N ALA A 162 -21.50 -12.86 -4.82
CA ALA A 162 -20.70 -13.65 -3.89
C ALA A 162 -21.21 -13.53 -2.44
N THR A 163 -20.96 -14.58 -1.64
CA THR A 163 -21.42 -14.65 -0.24
C THR A 163 -20.91 -13.47 0.61
N PHE A 164 -19.69 -13.02 0.35
CA PHE A 164 -19.03 -11.90 1.02
C PHE A 164 -18.74 -10.74 0.07
N TYR A 165 -19.56 -10.59 -0.97
CA TYR A 165 -19.46 -9.53 -1.97
C TYR A 165 -18.12 -9.48 -2.75
N GLY A 166 -17.37 -10.58 -2.76
CA GLY A 166 -16.07 -10.72 -3.42
C GLY A 166 -14.87 -10.23 -2.58
N TYR A 167 -15.09 -9.77 -1.35
CA TYR A 167 -13.99 -9.32 -0.47
C TYR A 167 -13.18 -10.47 0.17
N ASP A 168 -13.66 -11.70 0.07
CA ASP A 168 -13.00 -12.93 0.52
C ASP A 168 -12.07 -13.55 -0.54
N GLN A 169 -11.89 -12.86 -1.66
CA GLN A 169 -11.07 -13.30 -2.78
C GLN A 169 -10.19 -12.16 -3.24
N PHE A 170 -8.92 -12.45 -3.49
CA PHE A 170 -8.03 -11.54 -4.21
C PHE A 170 -6.92 -12.32 -4.88
N SER A 171 -6.29 -11.69 -5.86
CA SER A 171 -5.06 -12.18 -6.47
C SER A 171 -3.96 -11.14 -6.30
N LEU A 172 -2.75 -11.60 -6.01
CA LEU A 172 -1.57 -10.75 -6.03
C LEU A 172 -0.84 -10.97 -7.36
N PRO A 173 -0.53 -9.91 -8.11
CA PRO A 173 0.43 -9.99 -9.20
C PRO A 173 1.81 -10.45 -8.68
N PRO A 174 2.64 -11.12 -9.49
CA PRO A 174 2.41 -11.49 -10.89
C PRO A 174 1.72 -12.86 -11.07
N LEU A 175 1.68 -13.70 -10.03
CA LEU A 175 1.23 -15.09 -10.13
C LEU A 175 -0.27 -15.21 -10.45
N GLY A 176 -1.08 -14.21 -10.08
CA GLY A 176 -2.51 -14.19 -10.39
C GLY A 176 -3.33 -15.26 -9.66
N GLU A 177 -2.70 -16.08 -8.82
CA GLU A 177 -3.37 -17.10 -8.02
C GLU A 177 -4.42 -16.46 -7.13
N MET A 178 -5.65 -16.95 -7.26
CA MET A 178 -6.77 -16.51 -6.46
C MET A 178 -6.63 -17.09 -5.05
N ARG A 179 -6.55 -16.21 -4.05
CA ARG A 179 -6.49 -16.59 -2.64
C ARG A 179 -7.87 -16.43 -2.02
N HIS A 180 -8.35 -17.47 -1.35
CA HIS A 180 -9.61 -17.47 -0.60
C HIS A 180 -9.38 -17.07 0.86
N ASN A 181 -9.17 -15.78 1.10
CA ASN A 181 -9.03 -15.23 2.44
C ASN A 181 -9.33 -13.71 2.42
N ILE A 182 -9.50 -13.11 3.61
CA ILE A 182 -9.93 -11.71 3.74
C ILE A 182 -8.77 -10.72 3.92
N LYS A 183 -7.50 -11.14 3.75
CA LYS A 183 -6.33 -10.28 3.96
C LYS A 183 -6.35 -9.03 3.08
N GLY A 184 -6.72 -9.18 1.81
CA GLY A 184 -6.87 -8.06 0.87
C GLY A 184 -7.88 -7.05 1.39
N PHE A 185 -9.07 -7.51 1.79
CA PHE A 185 -10.12 -6.68 2.38
C PHE A 185 -9.64 -5.92 3.63
N ILE A 186 -9.11 -6.62 4.65
CA ILE A 186 -8.65 -5.98 5.89
C ILE A 186 -7.55 -4.96 5.61
N SER A 187 -6.58 -5.31 4.76
CA SER A 187 -5.43 -4.46 4.48
C SER A 187 -5.87 -3.18 3.75
N THR A 188 -6.75 -3.29 2.76
CA THR A 188 -7.34 -2.15 2.08
C THR A 188 -8.02 -1.20 3.06
N MET A 189 -8.94 -1.69 3.90
CA MET A 189 -9.67 -0.80 4.83
C MET A 189 -8.73 -0.09 5.81
N CYS A 190 -7.68 -0.78 6.27
CA CYS A 190 -6.69 -0.17 7.15
C CYS A 190 -5.84 0.90 6.43
N TRP A 191 -5.51 0.69 5.14
CA TRP A 191 -4.86 1.71 4.32
C TRP A 191 -5.76 2.94 4.12
N LEU A 192 -7.05 2.75 3.85
CA LEU A 192 -8.00 3.86 3.74
C LEU A 192 -8.04 4.66 5.06
N ALA A 193 -8.11 3.97 6.20
CA ALA A 193 -8.07 4.61 7.52
C ALA A 193 -6.77 5.39 7.75
N THR A 194 -5.61 4.81 7.39
CA THR A 194 -4.30 5.48 7.45
C THR A 194 -4.29 6.80 6.70
N ILE A 195 -4.76 6.80 5.46
CA ILE A 195 -4.75 7.98 4.62
C ILE A 195 -5.78 9.02 5.09
N LEU A 196 -6.95 8.59 5.56
CA LEU A 196 -7.94 9.51 6.16
C LEU A 196 -7.39 10.20 7.40
N VAL A 197 -6.69 9.46 8.28
CA VAL A 197 -6.01 10.05 9.44
C VAL A 197 -5.00 11.10 8.98
N ALA A 198 -4.15 10.77 8.01
CA ALA A 198 -3.15 11.71 7.51
C ALA A 198 -3.77 12.98 6.91
N TRP A 199 -4.80 12.84 6.06
CA TRP A 199 -5.48 13.99 5.46
C TRP A 199 -6.22 14.86 6.46
N GLN A 200 -6.98 14.26 7.38
CA GLN A 200 -7.87 15.02 8.25
C GLN A 200 -7.17 15.60 9.48
N THR A 201 -6.06 14.98 9.91
CA THR A 201 -5.42 15.31 11.19
C THR A 201 -3.99 15.82 11.03
N GLY A 202 -3.41 15.66 9.84
CA GLY A 202 -2.01 15.98 9.56
C GLY A 202 -1.00 15.02 10.20
N LYS A 203 -1.43 13.88 10.73
CA LYS A 203 -0.57 12.91 11.42
C LYS A 203 -0.25 11.71 10.53
N MET A 204 1.03 11.34 10.46
CA MET A 204 1.48 10.15 9.75
C MET A 204 1.24 8.90 10.59
N VAL A 205 0.92 7.78 9.93
CA VAL A 205 0.59 6.50 10.58
C VAL A 205 1.65 5.46 10.26
N GLU A 206 2.20 4.82 11.29
CA GLU A 206 3.32 3.87 11.19
C GLU A 206 2.86 2.44 10.90
N THR A 207 1.78 2.01 11.55
CA THR A 207 1.34 0.60 11.52
C THR A 207 -0.16 0.47 11.30
N LYS A 208 -0.58 -0.72 10.86
CA LYS A 208 -1.99 -1.10 10.69
C LYS A 208 -2.78 -0.90 11.99
N ARG A 209 -2.22 -1.30 13.13
CA ARG A 209 -2.84 -1.13 14.45
C ARG A 209 -2.98 0.34 14.82
N MET A 210 -1.94 1.13 14.54
CA MET A 210 -1.92 2.56 14.81
C MET A 210 -2.99 3.30 13.99
N SER A 211 -3.27 2.87 12.75
CA SER A 211 -4.32 3.50 11.93
C SER A 211 -5.69 3.43 12.61
N ILE A 212 -6.04 2.28 13.18
CA ILE A 212 -7.31 2.08 13.89
C ILE A 212 -7.37 2.92 15.17
N ASN A 213 -6.29 2.94 15.95
CA ASN A 213 -6.22 3.70 17.20
C ASN A 213 -6.32 5.21 16.93
N MET A 214 -5.55 5.71 15.97
CA MET A 214 -5.56 7.13 15.60
C MET A 214 -6.87 7.56 14.96
N TYR A 215 -7.50 6.70 14.15
CA TYR A 215 -8.83 7.00 13.61
C TYR A 215 -9.85 7.20 14.73
N ARG A 216 -9.83 6.31 15.74
CA ARG A 216 -10.69 6.43 16.92
C ARG A 216 -10.40 7.67 17.76
N GLU A 217 -9.12 8.02 17.91
CA GLU A 217 -8.69 9.15 18.74
C GLU A 217 -8.98 10.51 18.08
N TYR A 218 -8.72 10.63 16.77
CA TYR A 218 -8.70 11.93 16.09
C TYR A 218 -9.85 12.19 15.12
N ILE A 219 -10.45 11.15 14.52
CA ILE A 219 -11.57 11.31 13.57
C ILE A 219 -12.90 11.02 14.28
N HIS A 220 -13.01 9.88 14.95
CA HIS A 220 -14.14 9.51 15.80
C HIS A 220 -15.53 9.66 15.12
N ASP A 221 -15.67 9.26 13.85
CA ASP A 221 -16.95 9.32 13.13
C ASP A 221 -17.70 7.97 13.12
N GLU A 222 -18.77 7.87 12.34
CA GLU A 222 -19.62 6.68 12.20
C GLU A 222 -18.87 5.40 11.73
N TRP A 223 -17.68 5.54 11.14
CA TRP A 223 -16.85 4.44 10.66
C TRP A 223 -15.91 3.88 11.74
N THR A 224 -15.76 4.56 12.86
CA THR A 224 -14.86 4.16 13.95
C THR A 224 -15.16 2.76 14.47
N SER A 225 -16.45 2.44 14.68
CA SER A 225 -16.87 1.11 15.15
C SER A 225 -16.63 0.03 14.11
N PHE A 226 -16.88 0.34 12.83
CA PHE A 226 -16.61 -0.56 11.70
C PHE A 226 -15.14 -0.94 11.62
N LEU A 227 -14.24 0.05 11.60
CA LEU A 227 -12.80 -0.18 11.49
C LEU A 227 -12.24 -0.96 12.69
N ALA A 228 -12.71 -0.62 13.89
CA ALA A 228 -12.31 -1.33 15.11
C ALA A 228 -12.74 -2.80 15.08
N GLU A 229 -14.00 -3.08 14.75
CA GLU A 229 -14.54 -4.43 14.66
C GLU A 229 -13.86 -5.23 13.54
N LEU A 230 -13.67 -4.60 12.38
CA LEU A 230 -12.99 -5.19 11.24
C LEU A 230 -11.57 -5.64 11.59
N TYR A 231 -10.80 -4.78 12.27
CA TYR A 231 -9.43 -5.11 12.65
C TYR A 231 -9.37 -6.21 13.72
N GLU A 232 -10.22 -6.11 14.75
CA GLU A 232 -10.32 -7.12 15.82
C GLU A 232 -10.68 -8.49 15.24
N TRP A 233 -11.77 -8.59 14.48
CA TRP A 233 -12.20 -9.89 13.96
C TRP A 233 -11.32 -10.37 12.81
N GLY A 234 -11.05 -9.51 11.82
CA GLY A 234 -10.30 -9.89 10.63
C GLY A 234 -8.84 -10.19 10.91
N SER A 235 -8.12 -9.29 11.61
CA SER A 235 -6.68 -9.43 11.82
C SER A 235 -6.32 -10.22 13.09
N ILE A 236 -7.07 -10.05 14.17
CA ILE A 236 -6.72 -10.64 15.48
C ILE A 236 -7.38 -12.00 15.66
N ARG A 237 -8.68 -12.14 15.43
CA ARG A 237 -9.41 -13.39 15.73
C ARG A 237 -9.37 -14.41 14.60
N TRP A 238 -9.68 -14.00 13.38
CA TRP A 238 -9.72 -14.90 12.21
C TRP A 238 -8.37 -15.06 11.52
N HIS A 239 -7.36 -14.26 11.90
CA HIS A 239 -6.03 -14.28 11.29
C HIS A 239 -6.03 -14.19 9.75
N TYR A 240 -6.94 -13.35 9.24
CA TYR A 240 -7.25 -13.16 7.82
C TYR A 240 -7.96 -14.33 7.12
N GLY A 241 -8.28 -15.41 7.82
CA GLY A 241 -9.08 -16.50 7.27
C GLY A 241 -10.57 -16.14 7.13
N VAL A 242 -11.26 -16.84 6.24
CA VAL A 242 -12.73 -16.86 6.23
C VAL A 242 -13.19 -17.78 7.37
N PRO A 243 -14.01 -17.31 8.32
CA PRO A 243 -14.43 -18.14 9.44
C PRO A 243 -15.36 -19.28 9.00
N GLU A 244 -15.31 -20.41 9.70
CA GLU A 244 -16.16 -21.57 9.43
C GLU A 244 -17.51 -21.47 10.16
N GLN A 245 -17.52 -20.92 11.37
CA GLN A 245 -18.71 -20.85 12.24
C GLN A 245 -19.77 -19.91 11.65
N ALA A 246 -21.04 -20.35 11.69
CA ALA A 246 -22.14 -19.64 11.05
C ALA A 246 -22.32 -18.19 11.57
N GLU A 247 -22.17 -17.97 12.88
CA GLU A 247 -22.27 -16.64 13.49
C GLU A 247 -21.15 -15.72 12.99
N ASP A 248 -19.91 -16.20 12.97
CA ASP A 248 -18.76 -15.44 12.48
C ASP A 248 -18.86 -15.15 10.97
N ARG A 249 -19.43 -16.08 10.19
CA ARG A 249 -19.72 -15.84 8.77
C ARG A 249 -20.77 -14.75 8.58
N LEU A 250 -21.82 -14.73 9.40
CA LEU A 250 -22.80 -13.64 9.38
C LEU A 250 -22.14 -12.30 9.74
N ARG A 251 -21.24 -12.30 10.73
CA ARG A 251 -20.45 -11.12 11.10
C ARG A 251 -19.55 -10.65 9.98
N LEU A 252 -18.79 -11.55 9.34
CA LEU A 252 -17.95 -11.21 8.20
C LEU A 252 -18.79 -10.62 7.06
N ARG A 253 -19.94 -11.24 6.73
CA ARG A 253 -20.85 -10.72 5.71
C ARG A 253 -21.36 -9.32 6.06
N HIS A 254 -21.67 -9.06 7.32
CA HIS A 254 -22.07 -7.72 7.78
C HIS A 254 -20.96 -6.70 7.60
N LEU A 255 -19.72 -7.03 7.96
CA LEU A 255 -18.54 -6.18 7.74
C LEU A 255 -18.33 -5.91 6.25
N CYS A 256 -18.41 -6.92 5.39
CA CYS A 256 -18.29 -6.77 3.94
C CYS A 256 -19.40 -5.88 3.34
N ALA A 257 -20.63 -5.96 3.85
CA ALA A 257 -21.72 -5.07 3.41
C ALA A 257 -21.46 -3.60 3.74
N ARG A 258 -20.81 -3.31 4.87
CA ARG A 258 -20.44 -1.93 5.27
C ARG A 258 -19.22 -1.40 4.52
N ALA A 259 -18.35 -2.29 4.04
CA ALA A 259 -17.10 -1.93 3.37
C ALA A 259 -17.32 -1.01 2.16
N LEU A 260 -18.30 -1.30 1.31
CA LEU A 260 -18.56 -0.51 0.11
C LEU A 260 -18.90 0.95 0.43
N ALA A 261 -19.69 1.16 1.47
CA ALA A 261 -20.06 2.50 1.90
C ALA A 261 -18.84 3.26 2.47
N PHE A 262 -17.94 2.57 3.18
CA PHE A 262 -16.68 3.15 3.64
C PHE A 262 -15.70 3.47 2.49
N GLU A 263 -15.58 2.58 1.48
CA GLU A 263 -14.79 2.84 0.27
C GLU A 263 -15.29 4.09 -0.47
N ASN A 264 -16.61 4.24 -0.61
CA ASN A 264 -17.21 5.42 -1.23
C ASN A 264 -17.06 6.68 -0.36
N TYR A 265 -17.15 6.56 0.97
CA TYR A 265 -16.82 7.65 1.89
C TYR A 265 -15.37 8.13 1.69
N TYR A 266 -14.41 7.20 1.67
CA TYR A 266 -13.02 7.52 1.38
C TYR A 266 -12.87 8.22 0.03
N LEU A 267 -13.47 7.69 -1.04
CA LEU A 267 -13.34 8.25 -2.38
C LEU A 267 -13.91 9.67 -2.50
N SER A 268 -14.98 9.99 -1.78
CA SER A 268 -15.51 11.35 -1.74
C SER A 268 -14.50 12.36 -1.15
N ARG A 269 -13.74 11.95 -0.12
CA ARG A 269 -12.66 12.74 0.47
C ARG A 269 -11.43 12.77 -0.42
N TYR A 270 -11.11 11.65 -1.03
CA TYR A 270 -9.99 11.56 -1.97
C TYR A 270 -10.17 12.48 -3.16
N ARG A 271 -11.36 12.53 -3.74
CA ARG A 271 -11.74 13.49 -4.79
C ARG A 271 -11.45 14.92 -4.36
N SER A 272 -11.87 15.30 -3.15
CA SER A 272 -11.67 16.65 -2.61
C SER A 272 -10.19 16.97 -2.41
N TYR A 273 -9.40 15.98 -1.98
CA TYR A 273 -7.95 16.08 -1.89
C TYR A 273 -7.32 16.30 -3.27
N LEU A 274 -7.66 15.49 -4.29
CA LEU A 274 -7.13 15.64 -5.65
C LEU A 274 -7.45 17.01 -6.26
N LEU A 275 -8.68 17.50 -6.08
CA LEU A 275 -9.07 18.85 -6.52
C LEU A 275 -8.25 19.95 -5.83
N THR A 276 -7.83 19.73 -4.58
CA THR A 276 -6.94 20.65 -3.87
C THR A 276 -5.52 20.58 -4.44
N GLU A 277 -5.00 19.38 -4.72
CA GLU A 277 -3.68 19.18 -5.32
C GLU A 277 -3.57 19.81 -6.72
N LEU A 278 -4.64 19.77 -7.54
CA LEU A 278 -4.69 20.44 -8.86
C LEU A 278 -4.51 21.96 -8.79
N ARG A 279 -4.74 22.58 -7.62
CA ARG A 279 -4.59 24.04 -7.42
C ARG A 279 -3.23 24.43 -6.84
N LYS A 280 -2.36 23.46 -6.56
CA LYS A 280 -1.01 23.69 -6.02
C LYS A 280 0.02 23.82 -7.15
N GLY A 281 1.31 23.62 -6.85
CA GLY A 281 2.38 23.66 -7.85
C GLY A 281 2.39 22.46 -8.79
N SER A 282 3.21 22.54 -9.84
CA SER A 282 3.26 21.55 -10.94
C SER A 282 3.44 20.11 -10.47
N HIS A 283 4.19 19.88 -9.41
CA HIS A 283 4.40 18.54 -8.86
C HIS A 283 3.09 17.91 -8.35
N CYS A 284 2.35 18.63 -7.50
CA CYS A 284 1.05 18.22 -6.97
C CYS A 284 0.02 18.05 -8.09
N GLN A 285 0.02 18.98 -9.06
CA GLN A 285 -0.86 18.93 -10.23
C GLN A 285 -0.62 17.66 -11.04
N TYR A 286 0.63 17.37 -11.38
CA TYR A 286 1.00 16.17 -12.12
C TYR A 286 0.60 14.90 -11.36
N PHE A 287 0.89 14.85 -10.05
CA PHE A 287 0.46 13.75 -9.19
C PHE A 287 -1.06 13.54 -9.26
N ALA A 288 -1.83 14.61 -9.08
CA ALA A 288 -3.29 14.52 -9.06
C ALA A 288 -3.88 14.07 -10.40
N LEU A 289 -3.32 14.54 -11.52
CA LEU A 289 -3.70 14.12 -12.87
C LEU A 289 -3.48 12.61 -13.07
N GLU A 290 -2.33 12.08 -12.67
CA GLU A 290 -2.05 10.63 -12.76
C GLU A 290 -3.03 9.81 -11.91
N GLN A 291 -3.41 10.31 -10.73
CA GLN A 291 -4.39 9.64 -9.89
C GLN A 291 -5.81 9.65 -10.49
N LEU A 292 -6.22 10.76 -11.11
CA LEU A 292 -7.51 10.88 -11.80
C LEU A 292 -7.64 9.95 -13.02
N ARG A 293 -6.52 9.47 -13.59
CA ARG A 293 -6.54 8.46 -14.66
C ARG A 293 -6.82 7.04 -14.14
N THR A 294 -6.56 6.79 -12.86
CA THR A 294 -6.79 5.49 -12.22
C THR A 294 -8.20 5.42 -11.59
N MET A 295 -8.69 6.54 -11.05
CA MET A 295 -10.01 6.67 -10.45
C MET A 295 -10.82 7.74 -11.16
N TYR A 296 -11.87 7.33 -11.88
CA TYR A 296 -12.75 8.24 -12.60
C TYR A 296 -13.87 8.78 -11.70
N PHE A 297 -13.97 10.11 -11.62
CA PHE A 297 -15.07 10.82 -10.98
C PHE A 297 -15.95 11.49 -12.05
N PRO A 298 -17.17 10.98 -12.30
CA PRO A 298 -18.05 11.46 -13.37
C PRO A 298 -18.79 12.74 -12.97
N ASP A 299 -18.05 13.79 -12.62
CA ASP A 299 -18.62 15.08 -12.28
C ASP A 299 -17.92 16.23 -13.00
N GLU A 300 -18.70 17.27 -13.31
CA GLU A 300 -18.25 18.42 -14.09
C GLU A 300 -17.17 19.25 -13.39
N ILE A 301 -17.08 19.17 -12.05
CA ILE A 301 -16.07 19.93 -11.28
C ILE A 301 -14.68 19.36 -11.55
N CYS A 302 -14.52 18.03 -11.58
CA CYS A 302 -13.26 17.39 -11.92
C CYS A 302 -12.86 17.71 -13.36
N LEU A 303 -13.78 17.61 -14.32
CA LEU A 303 -13.50 17.91 -15.73
C LEU A 303 -13.10 19.36 -15.94
N ALA A 304 -13.82 20.32 -15.34
CA ALA A 304 -13.49 21.74 -15.43
C ALA A 304 -12.09 22.04 -14.86
N ALA A 305 -11.76 21.48 -13.69
CA ALA A 305 -10.45 21.65 -13.07
C ALA A 305 -9.29 21.11 -13.94
N ILE A 306 -9.50 19.97 -14.61
CA ILE A 306 -8.51 19.42 -15.55
C ILE A 306 -8.42 20.29 -16.81
N GLN A 307 -9.55 20.79 -17.32
CA GLN A 307 -9.60 21.61 -18.54
C GLN A 307 -8.81 22.91 -18.38
N GLU A 308 -8.88 23.55 -17.21
CA GLU A 308 -8.06 24.74 -16.90
C GLU A 308 -6.56 24.45 -17.04
N LEU A 309 -6.11 23.26 -16.64
CA LEU A 309 -4.70 22.86 -16.70
C LEU A 309 -4.20 22.52 -18.11
N ILE A 310 -5.08 22.34 -19.10
CA ILE A 310 -4.70 22.24 -20.52
C ILE A 310 -4.03 23.53 -21.01
N HIS A 311 -4.24 24.64 -20.31
CA HIS A 311 -3.58 25.91 -20.59
C HIS A 311 -2.42 26.23 -19.63
N SER A 312 -1.97 25.25 -18.83
CA SER A 312 -0.83 25.43 -17.91
C SER A 312 0.44 25.86 -18.65
N HIS A 313 1.21 26.76 -18.04
CA HIS A 313 2.53 27.16 -18.52
C HIS A 313 3.55 26.02 -18.40
N ASP A 314 3.35 25.10 -17.45
CA ASP A 314 4.17 23.90 -17.29
C ASP A 314 3.78 22.87 -18.37
N GLU A 315 4.74 22.54 -19.24
CA GLU A 315 4.52 21.61 -20.35
C GLU A 315 4.11 20.21 -19.87
N LYS A 316 4.72 19.71 -18.79
CA LYS A 316 4.43 18.38 -18.25
C LYS A 316 3.01 18.32 -17.71
N VAL A 317 2.58 19.34 -16.97
CA VAL A 317 1.20 19.46 -16.47
C VAL A 317 0.22 19.57 -17.62
N ARG A 318 0.49 20.43 -18.60
CA ARG A 318 -0.37 20.63 -19.77
C ARG A 318 -0.60 19.34 -20.56
N GLN A 319 0.47 18.59 -20.84
CA GLN A 319 0.38 17.30 -21.54
C GLN A 319 -0.40 16.27 -20.73
N ALA A 320 -0.11 16.13 -19.43
CA ALA A 320 -0.83 15.21 -18.55
C ALA A 320 -2.32 15.57 -18.43
N ALA A 321 -2.65 16.87 -18.38
CA ALA A 321 -4.02 17.36 -18.34
C ALA A 321 -4.80 17.02 -19.61
N ALA A 322 -4.20 17.25 -20.79
CA ALA A 322 -4.82 16.91 -22.07
C ALA A 322 -5.11 15.40 -22.20
N VAL A 323 -4.14 14.55 -21.84
CA VAL A 323 -4.31 13.09 -21.85
C VAL A 323 -5.39 12.65 -20.88
N THR A 324 -5.37 13.19 -19.66
CA THR A 324 -6.35 12.85 -18.62
C THR A 324 -7.74 13.28 -19.05
N PHE A 325 -7.91 14.50 -19.56
CA PHE A 325 -9.20 15.01 -20.04
C PHE A 325 -9.78 14.14 -21.15
N GLN A 326 -8.97 13.81 -22.18
CA GLN A 326 -9.40 12.95 -23.28
C GLN A 326 -9.85 11.56 -22.78
N GLN A 327 -9.08 10.96 -21.86
CA GLN A 327 -9.41 9.66 -21.30
C GLN A 327 -10.74 9.70 -20.52
N LEU A 328 -10.96 10.74 -19.72
CA LEU A 328 -12.20 10.87 -18.93
C LEU A 328 -13.41 11.18 -19.82
N ASP A 329 -13.25 11.98 -20.86
CA ASP A 329 -14.32 12.30 -21.82
C ASP A 329 -14.77 11.05 -22.60
N GLN A 330 -13.84 10.19 -23.00
CA GLN A 330 -14.15 8.89 -23.62
C GLN A 330 -14.94 7.97 -22.67
N LEU A 331 -14.56 7.90 -21.39
CA LEU A 331 -15.27 7.10 -20.39
C LEU A 331 -16.68 7.65 -20.13
N ARG A 332 -16.85 8.98 -20.11
CA ARG A 332 -18.15 9.65 -20.02
C ARG A 332 -19.04 9.27 -21.20
N ALA A 333 -18.53 9.38 -22.43
CA ALA A 333 -19.28 9.06 -23.64
C ALA A 333 -19.72 7.59 -23.71
N SER A 334 -18.94 6.68 -23.12
CA SER A 334 -19.24 5.24 -23.12
C SER A 334 -20.26 4.82 -22.04
N SER A 335 -20.65 5.75 -21.15
CA SER A 335 -21.57 5.47 -20.03
C SER A 335 -23.04 5.83 -20.34
N PHE A 336 -23.31 6.40 -21.52
CA PHE A 336 -24.63 6.72 -22.05
C PHE A 336 -24.92 5.87 -23.28
#